data_AF-A0A820SFX9-F1
#
_entry.id   AF-A0A820SFX9-F1
#
_cell.length_a   1.000
_cell.length_b   1.000
_cell.length_c   1.000
_cell.angle_alpha   90.00
_cell.angle_beta   90.00
_cell.angle_gamma   90.00
#
_symmetry.space_group_name_H-M   'P 1'
#
loop_
_entity.id
_entity.type
_entity.pdbx_description
1 polymer ?
#
loop_
_entity_poly.entity_id
_entity_poly.type
_entity_poly.pdbx_seq_one_letter_code
_entity_poly.pdbx_strand_id
1 'polypeptide(L)' 'MTASSVEAMHSIDELFNKIAAITDIDIMPGVNDPSCHMLPQQPLHPCMFPSSSKQKSTHCLTNPYDFQIGDIR' A
#
# COMPACT_ATOMS: atom_id res chain seq x y z
N MET A 1 17.88 6.07 5.09
CA MET A 1 17.40 5.06 4.13
C MET A 1 18.55 4.74 3.21
N THR A 2 18.93 3.48 3.06
CA THR A 2 19.99 3.09 2.13
C THR A 2 19.47 3.23 0.69
N ALA A 3 20.36 3.45 -0.28
CA ALA A 3 20.07 3.43 -1.72
C ALA A 3 19.73 2.01 -2.23
N SER A 4 19.00 1.24 -1.44
CA SER A 4 18.38 -0.02 -1.84
C SER A 4 16.90 0.00 -1.44
N SER A 5 16.55 0.66 -0.33
CA SER A 5 15.16 0.84 0.09
C SER A 5 14.39 1.78 -0.84
N VAL A 6 15.05 2.77 -1.44
CA VAL A 6 14.39 3.73 -2.35
C VAL A 6 14.04 3.06 -3.68
N GLU A 7 14.95 2.24 -4.19
CA GLU A 7 14.82 1.46 -5.41
C GLU A 7 13.75 0.37 -5.24
N ALA A 8 13.68 -0.24 -4.05
CA ALA A 8 12.61 -1.17 -3.70
C ALA A 8 11.23 -0.48 -3.70
N MET A 9 11.13 0.72 -3.13
CA MET A 9 9.89 1.52 -3.17
C MET A 9 9.50 1.92 -4.60
N HIS A 10 10.46 2.29 -5.43
CA HIS A 10 10.19 2.58 -6.84
C HIS A 10 9.66 1.34 -7.58
N SER A 11 10.30 0.19 -7.37
CA SER A 11 9.92 -1.08 -8.00
C SER A 11 8.52 -1.53 -7.56
N ILE A 12 8.18 -1.34 -6.28
CA ILE A 12 6.85 -1.70 -5.77
C ILE A 12 5.77 -0.74 -6.26
N ASP A 13 6.05 0.56 -6.37
CA ASP A 13 5.13 1.55 -6.94
C ASP A 13 4.80 1.24 -8.41
N GLU A 14 5.79 0.84 -9.21
CA GLU A 14 5.55 0.40 -10.58
C GLU A 14 4.67 -0.86 -10.66
N LEU A 15 4.91 -1.82 -9.77
CA LEU A 15 4.12 -3.04 -9.71
C LEU A 15 2.67 -2.75 -9.33
N PHE A 16 2.46 -1.97 -8.26
CA PHE A 16 1.14 -1.54 -7.84
C PHE A 16 0.42 -0.76 -8.93
N ASN A 17 1.10 0.12 -9.66
CA ASN A 17 0.48 0.86 -10.75
C ASN A 17 0.00 -0.06 -11.89
N LYS A 18 0.77 -1.11 -12.21
CA LYS A 18 0.38 -2.11 -13.21
C LYS A 18 -0.83 -2.93 -12.78
N ILE A 19 -0.90 -3.32 -11.50
CA ILE A 19 -2.01 -4.11 -10.96
C ILE A 19 -3.27 -3.23 -10.82
N ALA A 20 -3.13 -2.01 -10.28
CA ALA A 20 -4.22 -1.06 -10.10
C ALA A 20 -4.91 -0.66 -11.42
N ALA A 21 -4.22 -0.82 -12.56
CA ALA A 21 -4.80 -0.59 -13.88
C ALA A 21 -5.81 -1.68 -14.31
N ILE A 22 -5.81 -2.86 -13.67
CA ILE A 22 -6.67 -4.00 -14.02
C ILE A 22 -7.59 -4.46 -12.88
N THR A 23 -7.28 -4.12 -11.62
CA THR A 23 -8.07 -4.51 -10.45
C THR A 23 -7.90 -3.51 -9.32
N ASP A 24 -8.86 -3.46 -8.40
CA ASP A 24 -8.70 -2.77 -7.11
C ASP A 24 -7.66 -3.49 -6.25
N ILE A 25 -6.82 -2.71 -5.55
CA ILE A 25 -5.76 -3.18 -4.66
C ILE A 25 -5.83 -2.48 -3.31
N ASP A 26 -5.76 -3.30 -2.27
CA ASP A 26 -5.75 -2.90 -0.87
C ASP A 26 -4.34 -3.14 -0.29
N ILE A 27 -3.67 -2.08 0.16
CA ILE A 27 -2.30 -2.09 0.67
C ILE A 27 -2.32 -1.85 2.18
N MET A 28 -1.80 -2.83 2.93
CA MET A 28 -1.63 -2.74 4.38
C MET A 28 -0.16 -2.57 4.76
N PRO A 29 0.16 -1.77 5.79
CA PRO A 29 1.53 -1.64 6.30
C PRO A 29 1.97 -2.92 7.02
N GLY A 30 3.24 -3.29 6.82
CA GLY A 30 3.95 -4.30 7.58
C GLY A 30 4.76 -3.74 8.74
N VAL A 31 5.46 -4.63 9.45
CA VAL A 31 6.28 -4.28 10.64
C VAL A 31 7.50 -3.42 10.30
N ASN A 32 8.06 -3.55 9.09
CA ASN A 32 9.25 -2.84 8.65
C ASN A 32 8.93 -1.66 7.72
N ASP A 33 7.65 -1.36 7.53
CA ASP A 33 7.23 -0.26 6.67
C ASP A 33 7.29 1.07 7.44
N PRO A 34 7.40 2.21 6.74
CA PRO A 34 7.43 3.53 7.36
C PRO A 34 6.04 3.97 7.85
N SER A 35 5.46 3.17 8.76
CA SER A 35 4.21 3.42 9.47
C SER A 35 4.42 3.31 10.99
N CYS A 36 3.42 3.73 11.75
CA CYS A 36 3.38 3.51 13.19
C CYS A 36 3.53 2.00 13.49
N HIS A 37 4.43 1.65 14.40
CA HIS A 37 4.65 0.25 14.81
C HIS A 37 3.60 -0.24 15.82
N MET A 38 2.85 0.68 16.44
CA MET A 38 1.76 0.36 17.36
C MET A 38 0.51 -0.06 16.57
N LEU A 39 -0.28 -0.97 17.14
CA LEU A 39 -1.57 -1.33 16.56
C LEU A 39 -2.67 -0.35 16.99
N PRO A 40 -3.59 0.03 16.08
CA PRO A 40 -3.56 -0.27 14.64
C PRO A 40 -2.49 0.58 13.91
N GLN A 41 -1.66 -0.08 13.09
CA GLN A 41 -0.68 0.58 12.22
C GLN A 41 -1.42 1.46 11.21
N GLN A 42 -0.91 2.66 10.99
CA GLN A 42 -1.55 3.66 10.14
C GLN A 42 -1.31 3.36 8.66
N PRO A 43 -2.22 3.78 7.76
CA PRO A 43 -2.02 3.61 6.32
C PRO A 43 -0.70 4.21 5.83
N LEU A 44 -0.11 3.57 4.83
CA LEU A 44 1.06 4.13 4.15
C LEU A 44 0.68 5.43 3.42
N HIS A 45 1.58 6.42 3.47
CA HIS A 45 1.28 7.72 2.91
C HIS A 45 1.40 7.69 1.37
N PRO A 46 0.45 8.28 0.61
CA PRO A 46 0.46 8.26 -0.86
C PRO A 46 1.73 8.81 -1.52
N CYS A 47 2.50 9.66 -0.83
CA CYS A 47 3.77 10.18 -1.34
C CYS A 47 4.84 9.10 -1.58
N MET A 48 4.68 7.92 -0.98
CA MET A 48 5.54 6.76 -1.20
C MET A 48 5.30 6.10 -2.56
N PHE A 49 4.16 6.40 -3.17
CA PHE A 49 3.60 5.73 -4.34
C PHE A 49 3.25 6.72 -5.46
N PRO A 50 4.24 7.45 -6.04
CA PRO A 50 3.97 8.56 -6.95
C PRO A 50 3.24 8.17 -8.25
N SER A 51 3.29 6.91 -8.66
CA SER A 51 2.60 6.39 -9.84
C SER A 51 1.27 5.75 -9.46
N SER A 52 1.27 4.81 -8.53
CA SER A 52 0.10 4.02 -8.18
C SER A 52 -0.94 4.80 -7.36
N SER A 53 -0.54 5.81 -6.58
CA SER A 53 -1.50 6.67 -5.84
C SER A 53 -2.40 7.52 -6.74
N LYS A 54 -2.05 7.66 -8.03
CA LYS A 54 -2.90 8.35 -9.02
C LYS A 54 -4.05 7.47 -9.50
N GLN A 55 -3.97 6.15 -9.32
CA GLN A 55 -5.02 5.22 -9.66
C GLN A 55 -6.10 5.23 -8.57
N LYS A 56 -7.37 5.32 -8.97
CA LYS A 56 -8.48 5.26 -8.02
C LYS A 56 -8.63 3.90 -7.36
N SER A 57 -8.13 2.86 -8.01
CA SER A 57 -8.14 1.46 -7.59
C SER A 57 -7.08 1.14 -6.52
N THR A 58 -6.26 2.11 -6.10
CA THR A 58 -5.22 1.90 -5.08
C THR A 58 -5.69 2.44 -3.74
N HIS A 59 -5.78 1.58 -2.72
CA HIS A 59 -6.22 1.94 -1.38
C HIS A 59 -5.13 1.61 -0.35
N CYS A 60 -4.64 2.61 0.38
CA CYS A 60 -3.76 2.41 1.52
C CYS A 60 -4.61 2.35 2.80
N LEU A 61 -4.43 1.28 3.58
CA LEU A 61 -5.32 0.93 4.69
C LEU A 61 -4.53 0.65 5.97
N THR A 62 -5.24 0.54 7.10
CA THR A 62 -4.63 0.22 8.39
C THR A 62 -4.20 -1.24 8.48
N ASN A 63 -3.37 -1.58 9.48
CA ASN A 63 -3.17 -2.96 9.90
C ASN A 63 -3.42 -3.09 11.41
N PRO A 64 -4.39 -3.90 11.87
CA PRO A 64 -5.22 -4.83 11.11
C PRO A 64 -6.28 -4.14 10.24
N TYR A 65 -6.68 -4.82 9.16
CA TYR A 65 -7.75 -4.40 8.26
C TYR A 65 -8.91 -5.40 8.33
N ASP A 66 -10.12 -4.89 8.26
CA ASP A 66 -11.37 -5.65 8.29
C ASP A 66 -12.17 -5.26 7.06
N PHE A 67 -12.53 -6.23 6.23
CA PHE A 67 -13.11 -6.01 4.91
C PHE A 67 -14.15 -7.06 4.58
N GLN A 68 -14.99 -6.76 3.59
CA GLN A 68 -16.04 -7.65 3.12
C GLN A 68 -16.02 -7.72 1.60
N ILE A 69 -16.03 -8.94 1.06
CA ILE A 69 -16.14 -9.21 -0.38
C ILE A 69 -17.44 -9.95 -0.64
N GLY A 70 -18.39 -9.29 -1.29
CA GLY A 70 -19.74 -9.82 -1.46
C GLY A 70 -20.41 -10.03 -0.09
N ASP A 71 -20.75 -11.27 0.24
CA ASP A 71 -21.37 -11.64 1.52
C ASP A 71 -20.37 -12.26 2.52
N ILE A 72 -19.07 -12.22 2.23
CA ILE A 72 -18.00 -12.83 3.05
C ILE A 72 -17.19 -11.74 3.74
N ARG A 73 -16.99 -11.88 5.05
CA ARG A 73 -16.14 -11.02 5.90
C ARG A 73 -15.01 -11.83 6.51
#